data_AF-A0A347ZQI6-F1
#
_entry.id   AF-A0A347ZQI6-F1
#
_cell.length_a   1.000
_cell.length_b   1.000
_cell.length_c   1.000
_cell.angle_alpha   90.00
_cell.angle_beta   90.00
_cell.angle_gamma   90.00
#
_symmetry.space_group_name_H-M   'P 1'
#
loop_
_entity.id
_entity.type
_entity.pdbx_description
1 polymer ?
#
loop_
_entity_poly.entity_id
_entity_poly.type
_entity_poly.pdbx_seq_one_letter_code
_entity_poly.pdbx_strand_id
1 'polypeptide(L)'
;MTNELEPGKPVVYQIKIKGQLNSEWTDWFEGLTITLEEDGNTLLTGSVIDQAALHGLLKRVRNLGLPLISVSPFEPDPSAVPGIAKTNDPDNRA
;
A
#
# COMPACT_ATOMS: atom_id res chain seq x y z
N MET A 1 -18.84 4.57 14.80
CA MET A 1 -17.70 5.51 14.92
C MET A 1 -16.67 4.83 15.79
N THR A 2 -15.65 4.24 15.18
CA THR A 2 -14.24 4.17 15.63
C THR A 2 -13.51 3.14 14.73
N ASN A 3 -12.88 3.61 13.65
CA ASN A 3 -11.79 2.84 13.00
C ASN A 3 -10.58 2.99 13.94
N GLU A 4 -10.58 2.22 15.01
CA GLU A 4 -9.43 2.10 15.90
C GLU A 4 -8.45 1.23 15.13
N LEU A 5 -7.36 1.84 14.67
CA LEU A 5 -6.21 1.13 14.15
C LEU A 5 -5.75 0.15 15.24
N GLU A 6 -6.22 -1.09 15.14
CA GLU A 6 -5.89 -2.16 16.06
C GLU A 6 -4.37 -2.26 16.19
N PRO A 7 -3.79 -2.08 17.39
CA PRO A 7 -2.35 -2.08 17.57
C PRO A 7 -1.80 -3.45 17.18
N GLY A 8 -1.09 -3.51 16.05
CA GLY A 8 -0.41 -4.72 15.55
C GLY A 8 -0.85 -5.21 14.17
N LYS A 9 -1.82 -4.58 13.50
CA LYS A 9 -2.11 -4.89 12.09
C LYS A 9 -1.21 -4.06 11.16
N PRO A 10 -0.53 -4.68 10.18
CA PRO A 10 0.20 -3.95 9.15
C PRO A 10 -0.77 -3.01 8.42
N VAL A 11 -0.45 -1.72 8.43
CA VAL A 11 -1.23 -0.71 7.69
C VAL A 11 -0.55 -0.57 6.34
N VAL A 12 -1.32 -0.69 5.26
CA VAL A 12 -0.80 -0.38 3.93
C VAL A 12 -0.72 1.13 3.83
N TYR A 13 0.39 1.66 3.34
CA TYR A 13 0.55 3.09 3.10
C TYR A 13 0.71 3.36 1.62
N GLN A 14 0.18 4.50 1.21
CA GLN A 14 0.45 5.15 -0.06
C GLN A 14 1.33 6.37 0.17
N ILE A 15 2.48 6.39 -0.51
CA ILE A 15 3.46 7.46 -0.44
C ILE A 15 3.64 8.00 -1.86
N LYS A 16 3.19 9.23 -2.11
CA LYS A 16 3.31 9.88 -3.40
C LYS A 16 4.54 10.79 -3.40
N ILE A 17 5.39 10.66 -4.41
CA ILE A 17 6.62 11.45 -4.56
C ILE A 17 6.67 12.09 -5.94
N LYS A 18 7.30 13.26 -6.02
CA LYS A 18 7.42 14.00 -7.27
C LYS A 18 8.50 13.41 -8.15
N GLY A 19 8.16 13.20 -9.42
CA GLY A 19 9.06 12.63 -10.41
C GLY A 19 9.01 11.12 -10.48
N GLN A 20 9.77 10.57 -11.41
CA GLN A 20 9.80 9.15 -11.73
C GLN A 20 10.93 8.46 -10.99
N LEU A 21 10.64 7.30 -10.40
CA LEU A 21 11.67 6.45 -9.84
C LEU A 21 12.30 5.60 -10.95
N ASN A 22 13.61 5.73 -11.12
CA ASN A 22 14.36 4.91 -12.08
C ASN A 22 14.37 3.45 -11.59
N SER A 23 14.41 2.50 -12.54
CA SER A 23 14.36 1.06 -12.23
C SER A 23 15.47 0.58 -11.29
N GLU A 24 16.63 1.24 -11.31
CA GLU A 24 17.78 1.03 -10.40
C GLU A 24 17.47 1.28 -8.91
N TRP A 25 16.45 2.10 -8.60
CA TRP A 25 16.03 2.39 -7.22
C TRP A 25 14.79 1.60 -6.79
N THR A 26 14.12 0.92 -7.73
CA THR A 26 12.95 0.07 -7.42
C THR A 26 13.32 -1.02 -6.42
N ASP A 27 14.52 -1.61 -6.55
CA ASP A 27 15.04 -2.62 -5.62
C ASP A 27 15.28 -2.05 -4.22
N TRP A 28 15.52 -0.74 -4.07
CA TRP A 28 15.63 -0.11 -2.74
C TRP A 28 14.29 0.02 -2.03
N PHE A 29 13.17 -0.15 -2.73
CA PHE A 29 11.83 -0.13 -2.15
C PHE A 29 11.19 -1.53 -2.19
N GLU A 30 12.00 -2.58 -2.09
CA GLU A 30 11.57 -3.97 -1.94
C GLU A 30 10.35 -4.12 -1.00
N GLY A 31 9.35 -4.87 -1.46
CA GLY A 31 8.08 -5.06 -0.75
C GLY A 31 7.04 -3.95 -0.97
N LEU A 32 7.39 -2.87 -1.67
CA LEU A 32 6.44 -1.86 -2.14
C LEU A 32 6.14 -2.06 -3.63
N THR A 33 4.88 -1.88 -3.97
CA THR A 33 4.43 -1.72 -5.35
C THR A 33 4.72 -0.29 -5.79
N ILE A 34 5.47 -0.14 -6.87
CA ILE A 34 5.79 1.15 -7.46
C ILE A 34 4.92 1.35 -8.69
N THR A 35 4.15 2.43 -8.70
CA THR A 35 3.28 2.80 -9.81
C THR A 35 3.68 4.18 -10.31
N LEU A 36 3.93 4.28 -11.61
CA LEU A 36 4.09 5.56 -12.27
C LEU A 36 2.70 6.12 -12.61
N GLU A 37 2.39 7.30 -12.10
CA GLU A 37 1.13 7.99 -12.39
C GLU A 37 1.26 8.85 -13.67
N GLU A 38 0.12 9.09 -14.33
CA GLU A 38 0.05 9.87 -15.58
C GLU A 38 0.51 11.33 -15.41
N ASP A 39 0.47 11.84 -14.18
CA ASP A 39 0.94 13.17 -13.81
C ASP A 39 2.49 13.26 -13.67
N GLY A 40 3.20 12.16 -13.95
CA GLY A 40 4.65 12.07 -13.88
C GLY A 40 5.19 11.85 -12.45
N ASN A 41 4.32 11.56 -11.49
CA ASN A 41 4.71 11.24 -10.12
C ASN A 41 4.82 9.72 -9.91
N THR A 42 5.49 9.35 -8.83
CA THR A 42 5.60 7.95 -8.42
C THR A 42 4.78 7.71 -7.16
N LEU A 43 3.94 6.69 -7.21
CA LEU A 43 3.16 6.19 -6.09
C LEU A 43 3.79 4.90 -5.56
N LEU A 44 4.23 4.92 -4.31
CA LEU A 44 4.73 3.75 -3.59
C LEU A 44 3.60 3.23 -2.69
N THR A 45 3.20 1.97 -2.87
CA THR A 45 2.15 1.33 -2.08
C THR A 45 2.65 0.06 -1.42
N GLY A 46 2.50 -0.09 -0.11
CA GLY A 46 2.82 -1.37 0.53
C GLY A 46 2.59 -1.40 2.03
N SER A 47 2.61 -2.62 2.57
CA SER A 47 2.39 -2.88 3.98
C SER A 47 3.55 -2.38 4.82
N VAL A 48 3.24 -1.56 5.82
CA VAL A 48 4.23 -1.06 6.77
C VAL A 48 3.95 -1.65 8.15
N ILE A 49 4.97 -2.32 8.70
CA ILE A 49 4.86 -3.06 9.96
C ILE A 49 4.80 -2.16 11.20
N ASP A 50 5.45 -1.00 11.16
CA ASP A 50 5.48 -0.03 12.25
C ASP A 50 5.85 1.38 11.75
N GLN A 51 5.77 2.38 12.62
CA GLN A 51 6.14 3.75 12.27
C GLN A 51 7.65 3.92 11.97
N ALA A 52 8.53 3.10 12.56
CA ALA A 52 9.97 3.19 12.26
C ALA A 52 10.27 2.78 10.80
N ALA A 53 9.58 1.75 10.31
CA ALA A 53 9.63 1.33 8.92
C ALA A 53 9.10 2.43 7.98
N LEU A 54 7.97 3.07 8.33
CA LEU A 54 7.44 4.21 7.55
C LEU A 54 8.46 5.34 7.46
N HIS A 55 9.01 5.76 8.59
CA HIS A 55 10.02 6.82 8.64
C HIS A 55 11.31 6.43 7.90
N GLY A 56 11.66 5.14 7.90
CA GLY A 56 12.75 4.59 7.09
C GLY A 56 12.53 4.79 5.59
N LEU A 57 11.30 4.54 5.10
CA LEU A 57 10.93 4.78 3.70
C LEU A 57 11.01 6.26 3.34
N LEU A 58 10.47 7.14 4.19
CA LEU A 58 10.53 8.59 3.96
C LEU A 58 11.96 9.14 3.96
N LYS A 59 12.84 8.57 4.79
CA LYS A 59 14.27 8.91 4.76
C LYS A 59 14.93 8.51 3.44
N ARG A 60 14.56 7.35 2.85
CA ARG A 60 15.05 6.95 1.51
C ARG A 60 14.60 7.94 0.45
N VAL A 61 13.33 8.34 0.44
CA VAL A 61 12.79 9.38 -0.47
C VAL A 61 13.61 10.67 -0.36
N ARG A 62 13.86 11.14 0.87
CA ARG A 62 14.71 12.32 1.12
C ARG A 62 16.13 12.15 0.56
N ASN A 63 16.74 10.97 0.73
CA ASN A 63 18.10 10.71 0.26
C ASN A 63 18.22 10.72 -1.27
N LEU A 64 17.14 10.38 -1.99
CA LEU A 64 17.06 10.50 -3.46
C LEU A 64 16.88 11.95 -3.93
N GLY A 65 16.67 12.89 -3.01
CA GLY A 65 16.37 14.29 -3.36
C GLY A 65 14.98 14.48 -3.98
N LEU A 66 14.11 13.47 -3.92
CA LEU A 66 12.77 13.52 -4.49
C LEU A 66 11.81 14.22 -3.51
N PRO A 67 11.05 15.23 -3.96
CA PRO A 67 10.04 15.88 -3.12
C PRO A 67 8.92 14.91 -2.74
N LEU A 68 8.64 14.79 -1.44
CA LEU A 68 7.46 14.09 -0.94
C LEU A 68 6.21 14.92 -1.21
N ILE A 69 5.18 14.32 -1.82
CA ILE A 69 3.90 14.97 -2.12
C ILE A 69 2.87 14.64 -1.02
N SER A 70 2.67 13.36 -0.73
CA SER A 70 1.71 12.93 0.30
C SER A 70 2.06 11.58 0.91
N VAL A 71 1.54 11.35 2.12
CA VAL A 71 1.56 10.06 2.82
C VAL A 71 0.17 9.83 3.38
N SER A 72 -0.46 8.72 3.02
CA SER A 72 -1.80 8.35 3.49
C SER A 72 -1.89 6.87 3.79
N PRO A 73 -2.58 6.48 4.88
CA PRO A 73 -2.94 5.08 5.07
C PRO A 73 -3.89 4.67 3.95
N PHE A 74 -3.68 3.48 3.43
CA PHE A 74 -4.54 2.78 2.49
C PHE A 74 -5.15 1.60 3.24
N GLU A 75 -6.45 1.66 3.48
CA GLU A 75 -7.19 0.48 3.94
C GLU A 75 -7.59 -0.30 2.68
N PRO A 76 -6.94 -1.44 2.35
CA PRO A 76 -7.52 -2.31 1.35
C PRO A 76 -8.87 -2.76 1.89
N ASP A 77 -9.94 -2.46 1.16
CA ASP A 77 -11.29 -2.80 1.56
C ASP A 77 -11.34 -4.30 1.91
N PRO A 78 -11.57 -4.69 3.18
CA PRO A 78 -11.55 -6.08 3.59
C PRO A 78 -12.72 -6.88 2.98
N SER A 79 -13.67 -6.22 2.30
CA SER A 79 -14.77 -6.84 1.59
C SER A 79 -14.46 -7.16 0.12
N ALA A 80 -13.28 -6.79 -0.41
CA ALA A 80 -12.83 -7.20 -1.73
C ALA A 80 -12.27 -8.64 -1.73
N VAL A 81 -13.06 -9.59 -1.21
CA VAL A 81 -12.86 -11.01 -1.52
C VAL A 81 -13.33 -11.24 -2.96
N PRO A 82 -12.45 -11.65 -3.91
CA PRO A 82 -12.91 -12.10 -5.22
C PRO A 82 -13.76 -13.35 -4.98
N GLY A 83 -14.99 -13.32 -5.49
CA GLY A 83 -16.10 -14.15 -5.02
C GLY A 83 -15.75 -15.63 -4.81
N ILE A 84 -15.88 -16.08 -3.56
CA ILE A 84 -16.35 -17.44 -3.32
C ILE A 84 -17.83 -17.47 -3.72
N ALA A 85 -18.09 -17.83 -4.97
CA ALA A 85 -19.41 -18.20 -5.43
C ALA A 85 -19.96 -19.23 -4.43
N LYS A 86 -20.97 -18.84 -3.65
CA LYS A 86 -21.76 -19.78 -2.88
C LYS A 86 -22.48 -20.66 -3.90
N THR A 87 -21.94 -21.84 -4.18
CA THR A 87 -22.69 -22.92 -4.79
C THR A 87 -23.74 -23.33 -3.76
N ASN A 88 -24.88 -22.65 -3.79
CA ASN A 88 -26.09 -23.14 -3.15
C ASN A 88 -26.51 -24.39 -3.94
N ASP A 89 -26.05 -25.55 -3.51
CA ASP A 89 -26.62 -26.83 -3.90
C ASP A 89 -27.70 -27.18 -2.87
N PRO A 90 -29.01 -27.15 -3.22
CA PRO A 90 -30.04 -27.65 -2.33
C PRO A 90 -30.15 -29.18 -2.50
N ASP A 91 -29.24 -29.95 -1.89
CA ASP A 91 -29.50 -31.36 -1.57
C ASP A 91 -30.42 -31.42 -0.34
N ASN A 92 -31.73 -31.31 -0.61
CA ASN A 92 -32.80 -31.66 0.32
C ASN A 92 -33.41 -32.97 -0.20
N ARG A 93 -32.90 -34.08 0.35
CA ARG A 93 -33.50 -35.41 0.27
C ARG A 93 -34.78 -35.44 1.11
N ALA A 94 -35.89 -35.72 0.44
CA ALA A 94 -37.08 -36.34 1.02
C ALA A 94 -37.58 -37.43 0.07
#